data_AF-A0A9D7X4F2-F1
#
_entry.id   AF-A0A9D7X4F2-F1
#
_cell.length_a   1.000
_cell.length_b   1.000
_cell.length_c   1.000
_cell.angle_alpha   90.00
_cell.angle_beta   90.00
_cell.angle_gamma   90.00
#
_symmetry.space_group_name_H-M   'P 1'
#
loop_
_entity.id
_entity.type
_entity.pdbx_description
1 polymer ?
#
loop_
_entity_poly.entity_id
_entity_poly.type
_entity_poly.pdbx_seq_one_letter_code
_entity_poly.pdbx_strand_id
1 'polypeptide(L)'
;MNNLYFDTLAMNNYNDNVIGTGERLKVRIRWYGDTFGRIENPVLEIKCKNGHLGGKKRIPLQPFELDENTGKNDFYSLFSSSLDESSAIKQCILSLKCSLLNNYTRSYFLSADRKFRTTIDSNLSYYRFFYNSNKFLYGYNDRFNIVLELKYDGEDDRFADQVTSIFPYLITKSSKYIKGIDCLYA
;
A
#
# COMPACT_ATOMS: atom_id res chain seq x y z
N MET A 1 4.13 -10.28 -2.38
CA MET A 1 3.66 -9.33 -1.33
C MET A 1 2.66 -8.41 -2.01
N ASN A 2 1.39 -8.41 -1.59
CA ASN A 2 0.30 -7.89 -2.44
C ASN A 2 -0.51 -6.80 -1.72
N ASN A 3 -1.01 -5.83 -2.50
CA ASN A 3 -1.70 -4.66 -1.98
C ASN A 3 -2.81 -4.23 -2.96
N LEU A 4 -4.03 -4.06 -2.48
CA LEU A 4 -5.10 -3.34 -3.17
C LEU A 4 -5.23 -1.96 -2.53
N TYR A 5 -4.98 -0.89 -3.29
CA TYR A 5 -5.14 0.48 -2.83
C TYR A 5 -6.54 0.99 -3.11
N PHE A 6 -7.04 1.80 -2.19
CA PHE A 6 -8.36 2.41 -2.26
C PHE A 6 -8.26 3.93 -2.24
N ASP A 7 -9.03 4.58 -3.10
CA ASP A 7 -9.08 6.04 -3.24
C ASP A 7 -10.51 6.50 -3.49
N THR A 8 -10.74 7.81 -3.34
CA THR A 8 -12.03 8.41 -3.68
C THR A 8 -12.27 8.32 -5.19
N LEU A 9 -13.52 8.49 -5.60
CA LEU A 9 -13.87 8.51 -7.03
C LEU A 9 -13.07 9.58 -7.79
N ALA A 10 -12.84 10.73 -7.15
CA ALA A 10 -12.07 11.87 -7.68
C ALA A 10 -10.55 11.77 -7.46
N MET A 11 -10.04 10.64 -6.95
CA MET A 11 -8.61 10.42 -6.67
C MET A 11 -7.99 11.45 -5.70
N ASN A 12 -8.73 11.87 -4.69
CA ASN A 12 -8.29 12.90 -3.74
C ASN A 12 -7.03 12.45 -2.99
N ASN A 13 -6.95 11.18 -2.55
CA ASN A 13 -5.78 10.71 -1.77
C ASN A 13 -4.50 10.70 -2.62
N TYR A 14 -4.62 10.44 -3.93
CA TYR A 14 -3.53 10.60 -4.89
C TYR A 14 -3.12 12.07 -4.99
N ASN A 15 -4.06 12.98 -5.27
CA ASN A 15 -3.80 14.41 -5.45
C ASN A 15 -3.16 15.04 -4.21
N ASP A 16 -3.68 14.72 -3.03
CA ASP A 16 -3.16 15.14 -1.73
C ASP A 16 -1.69 14.73 -1.54
N ASN A 17 -1.33 13.53 -2.01
CA ASN A 17 0.05 13.05 -1.93
C ASN A 17 1.00 13.78 -2.87
N VAL A 18 0.53 14.07 -4.09
CA VAL A 18 1.30 14.76 -5.15
C VAL A 18 1.55 16.21 -4.75
N ILE A 19 0.51 16.93 -4.33
CA ILE A 19 0.60 18.32 -3.88
C ILE A 19 1.30 18.42 -2.51
N GLY A 20 1.37 17.32 -1.75
CA GLY A 20 2.14 17.24 -0.52
C GLY A 20 1.42 17.80 0.70
N THR A 21 0.09 17.68 0.73
CA THR A 21 -0.75 18.18 1.83
C THR A 21 -0.31 17.63 3.20
N GLY A 22 -0.55 18.42 4.24
CA GLY A 22 -0.30 18.01 5.63
C GLY A 22 -1.18 16.84 6.05
N GLU A 23 -2.43 16.82 5.57
CA GLU A 23 -3.41 15.77 5.79
C GLU A 23 -3.46 14.80 4.61
N ARG A 24 -3.09 13.53 4.87
CA ARG A 24 -3.07 12.48 3.84
C ARG A 24 -3.60 11.17 4.39
N LEU A 25 -4.45 10.54 3.59
CA LEU A 25 -4.99 9.21 3.87
C LEU A 25 -4.45 8.20 2.86
N LYS A 26 -4.08 7.01 3.33
CA LYS A 26 -3.70 5.88 2.49
C LYS A 26 -4.37 4.62 3.00
N VAL A 27 -5.31 4.12 2.22
CA VAL A 27 -6.08 2.91 2.53
C VAL A 27 -5.65 1.79 1.60
N ARG A 28 -5.36 0.61 2.16
CA ARG A 28 -5.08 -0.58 1.38
C ARG A 28 -5.49 -1.87 2.07
N ILE A 29 -5.87 -2.88 1.31
CA ILE A 29 -5.83 -4.28 1.77
C ILE A 29 -4.44 -4.83 1.43
N ARG A 30 -3.78 -5.50 2.38
CA ARG A 30 -2.46 -6.12 2.20
C ARG A 30 -2.50 -7.58 2.62
N TRP A 31 -1.86 -8.45 1.84
CA TRP A 31 -1.69 -9.87 2.15
C TRP A 31 -0.35 -10.43 1.62
N TYR A 32 -0.03 -11.66 2.05
CA TYR A 32 1.12 -12.45 1.61
C TYR A 32 0.65 -13.68 0.84
N GLY A 33 1.55 -14.26 0.03
CA GLY A 33 1.23 -15.39 -0.85
C GLY A 33 0.85 -14.94 -2.26
N ASP A 34 -0.01 -15.74 -2.89
CA ASP A 34 -0.42 -15.55 -4.28
C ASP A 34 -1.24 -14.28 -4.47
N THR A 35 -1.14 -13.70 -5.66
CA THR A 35 -1.83 -12.44 -5.99
C THR A 35 -3.32 -12.66 -6.25
N PHE A 36 -3.70 -13.80 -6.82
CA PHE A 36 -5.08 -14.11 -7.20
C PHE A 36 -5.54 -15.39 -6.52
N GLY A 37 -6.85 -15.60 -6.51
CA GLY A 37 -7.49 -16.73 -5.85
C GLY A 37 -7.92 -16.38 -4.42
N ARG A 38 -7.94 -17.41 -3.55
CA ARG A 38 -8.38 -17.29 -2.16
C ARG A 38 -7.35 -16.59 -1.29
N ILE A 39 -7.74 -15.46 -0.70
CA ILE A 39 -6.89 -14.69 0.21
C ILE A 39 -7.30 -14.98 1.66
N GLU A 40 -6.49 -15.78 2.37
CA GLU A 40 -6.80 -16.28 3.71
C GLU A 40 -6.64 -15.25 4.84
N ASN A 41 -5.59 -14.43 4.81
CA ASN A 41 -5.28 -13.51 5.91
C ASN A 41 -5.12 -12.05 5.44
N PRO A 42 -6.17 -11.45 4.85
CA PRO A 42 -6.12 -10.06 4.41
C PRO A 42 -6.19 -9.08 5.59
N VAL A 43 -5.42 -7.99 5.50
CA VAL A 43 -5.46 -6.91 6.49
C VAL A 43 -5.74 -5.58 5.81
N LEU A 44 -6.80 -4.90 6.25
CA LEU A 44 -7.03 -3.50 5.91
C LEU A 44 -6.08 -2.62 6.73
N GLU A 45 -5.19 -1.93 6.04
CA GLU A 45 -4.30 -0.93 6.61
C GLU A 45 -4.78 0.48 6.26
N ILE A 46 -5.02 1.30 7.28
CA ILE A 46 -5.37 2.70 7.15
C ILE A 46 -4.23 3.51 7.74
N LYS A 47 -3.55 4.29 6.91
CA LYS A 47 -2.52 5.23 7.34
C LYS A 47 -3.04 6.64 7.18
N CYS A 48 -3.13 7.38 8.27
CA CYS A 48 -3.40 8.81 8.25
C CYS A 48 -2.14 9.57 8.65
N LYS A 49 -1.93 10.73 8.03
CA LYS A 49 -0.91 11.69 8.41
C LYS A 49 -1.59 13.04 8.57
N ASN A 50 -1.34 13.74 9.67
CA ASN A 50 -1.74 15.12 9.91
C ASN A 50 -0.50 15.89 10.39
N GLY A 51 0.14 16.62 9.47
CA GLY A 51 1.42 17.29 9.75
C GLY A 51 2.52 16.27 10.10
N HIS A 52 3.08 16.38 11.30
CA HIS A 52 4.08 15.44 11.84
C HIS A 52 3.46 14.23 12.54
N LEU A 53 2.17 14.28 12.88
CA LEU A 53 1.47 13.19 13.55
C LEU A 53 1.01 12.16 12.51
N GLY A 54 1.36 10.90 12.73
CA GLY A 54 0.99 9.79 11.87
C GLY A 54 0.26 8.72 12.66
N GLY A 55 -0.86 8.24 12.14
CA GLY A 55 -1.60 7.11 12.69
C GLY A 55 -1.58 5.93 11.73
N LYS A 56 -1.54 4.71 12.28
CA LYS A 56 -1.75 3.49 11.52
C LYS A 56 -2.74 2.59 12.24
N LYS A 57 -3.87 2.30 11.59
CA LYS A 57 -4.82 1.27 12.00
C LYS A 57 -4.65 0.03 11.12
N ARG A 58 -4.74 -1.15 11.73
CA ARG A 58 -4.77 -2.44 11.04
C ARG A 58 -6.01 -3.19 11.48
N ILE A 59 -6.78 -3.67 10.53
CA ILE A 59 -8.03 -4.39 10.79
C ILE A 59 -7.96 -5.69 9.99
N PRO A 60 -7.88 -6.86 10.64
CA PRO A 60 -8.04 -8.14 9.97
C PRO A 60 -9.39 -8.17 9.25
N LEU A 61 -9.39 -8.65 8.01
CA LEU A 61 -10.61 -8.84 7.22
C LEU A 61 -10.92 -10.33 7.13
N GLN A 62 -12.18 -10.65 6.84
CA GLN A 62 -12.55 -12.01 6.48
C GLN A 62 -11.85 -12.43 5.17
N PRO A 63 -11.57 -13.74 5.00
CA PRO A 63 -10.98 -14.22 3.76
C PRO A 63 -11.94 -13.99 2.58
N PHE A 64 -11.39 -13.66 1.40
CA PHE A 64 -12.17 -13.39 0.19
C PHE A 64 -11.46 -13.90 -1.06
N GLU A 65 -12.20 -14.02 -2.16
CA GLU A 65 -11.67 -14.41 -3.47
C GLU A 65 -11.29 -13.16 -4.26
N LEU A 66 -10.13 -13.17 -4.90
CA LEU A 66 -9.71 -12.11 -5.83
C LEU A 66 -9.44 -12.68 -7.22
N ASP A 67 -10.30 -12.34 -8.16
CA ASP A 67 -10.30 -12.81 -9.54
C ASP A 67 -10.83 -11.73 -10.51
N GLU A 68 -11.08 -12.13 -11.76
CA GLU A 68 -11.58 -11.22 -12.80
C GLU A 68 -13.03 -10.76 -12.61
N ASN A 69 -13.80 -11.48 -11.78
CA ASN A 69 -15.20 -11.20 -11.48
C ASN A 69 -15.36 -10.29 -10.27
N THR A 70 -14.29 -10.09 -9.50
CA THR A 70 -14.31 -9.27 -8.29
C THR A 70 -14.81 -7.86 -8.58
N GLY A 71 -15.91 -7.53 -7.91
CA GLY A 71 -16.69 -6.33 -8.13
C GLY A 71 -16.67 -5.37 -6.95
N LYS A 72 -17.39 -4.26 -7.13
CA LYS A 72 -17.52 -3.23 -6.09
C LYS A 72 -18.29 -3.76 -4.87
N ASN A 73 -19.31 -4.58 -5.12
CA ASN A 73 -20.15 -5.14 -4.08
C ASN A 73 -19.38 -6.13 -3.18
N ASP A 74 -18.38 -6.84 -3.71
CA ASP A 74 -17.56 -7.75 -2.91
C ASP A 74 -16.77 -6.98 -1.84
N PHE A 75 -16.12 -5.88 -2.21
CA PHE A 75 -15.45 -5.02 -1.23
C PHE A 75 -16.43 -4.33 -0.28
N TYR A 76 -17.60 -3.90 -0.78
CA TYR A 76 -18.64 -3.33 0.08
C TYR A 76 -19.07 -4.33 1.16
N SER A 77 -19.38 -5.58 0.79
CA SER A 77 -19.75 -6.64 1.71
C SER A 77 -18.61 -7.03 2.66
N LEU A 78 -17.38 -7.11 2.15
CA LEU A 78 -16.18 -7.40 2.94
C LEU A 78 -15.96 -6.34 4.04
N PHE A 79 -16.05 -5.06 3.69
CA PHE A 79 -15.90 -3.97 4.66
C PHE A 79 -17.11 -3.88 5.60
N SER A 80 -18.32 -4.10 5.10
CA SER A 80 -19.53 -4.01 5.91
C SER A 80 -19.59 -5.06 7.01
N SER A 81 -19.06 -6.26 6.74
CA SER A 81 -18.98 -7.37 7.69
C SER A 81 -17.79 -7.28 8.65
N SER A 82 -16.69 -6.62 8.24
CA SER A 82 -15.44 -6.57 9.03
C SER A 82 -15.28 -5.29 9.86
N LEU A 83 -16.07 -4.24 9.58
CA LEU A 83 -15.97 -2.94 10.23
C LEU A 83 -17.19 -2.65 11.11
N ASP A 84 -16.92 -2.12 12.30
CA ASP A 84 -17.93 -1.65 13.24
C ASP A 84 -18.83 -0.56 12.62
N GLU A 85 -20.14 -0.82 12.64
CA GLU A 85 -21.23 0.02 12.15
C GLU A 85 -21.17 1.45 12.69
N SER A 86 -20.77 1.59 13.96
CA SER A 86 -20.78 2.88 14.68
C SER A 86 -19.57 3.77 14.35
N SER A 87 -18.61 3.27 13.58
CA SER A 87 -17.36 3.99 13.33
C SER A 87 -17.44 4.91 12.10
N ALA A 88 -17.05 6.18 12.26
CA ALA A 88 -16.87 7.12 11.14
C ALA A 88 -15.89 6.58 10.07
N ILE A 89 -14.98 5.70 10.49
CA ILE A 89 -14.05 4.97 9.61
C ILE A 89 -14.81 4.10 8.61
N LYS A 90 -15.87 3.38 9.02
CA LYS A 90 -16.64 2.52 8.11
C LYS A 90 -17.22 3.32 6.95
N GLN A 91 -17.87 4.45 7.23
CA GLN A 91 -18.46 5.31 6.20
C GLN A 91 -17.39 5.84 5.23
N CYS A 92 -16.25 6.30 5.76
CA CYS A 92 -15.12 6.74 4.95
C CYS A 92 -14.64 5.61 4.01
N ILE A 93 -14.41 4.40 4.53
CA ILE A 93 -13.92 3.26 3.74
C ILE A 93 -14.93 2.82 2.68
N LEU A 94 -16.22 2.78 2.99
CA LEU A 94 -17.28 2.39 2.05
C LEU A 94 -17.46 3.37 0.88
N SER A 95 -17.02 4.62 1.03
CA SER A 95 -17.02 5.62 -0.05
C SER A 95 -15.86 5.46 -1.05
N LEU A 96 -14.86 4.64 -0.72
CA LEU A 96 -13.68 4.46 -1.56
C LEU A 96 -13.91 3.40 -2.63
N LYS A 97 -13.17 3.53 -3.73
CA LYS A 97 -13.03 2.49 -4.75
C LYS A 97 -11.63 1.90 -4.71
N CYS A 98 -11.49 0.64 -5.10
CA CYS A 98 -10.19 0.05 -5.41
C CYS A 98 -9.64 0.74 -6.66
N SER A 99 -8.45 1.33 -6.56
CA SER A 99 -7.82 2.11 -7.63
C SER A 99 -6.63 1.39 -8.26
N LEU A 100 -5.90 0.59 -7.48
CA LEU A 100 -4.65 -0.02 -7.92
C LEU A 100 -4.38 -1.33 -7.20
N LEU A 101 -4.09 -2.39 -7.97
CA LEU A 101 -3.44 -3.58 -7.46
C LEU A 101 -1.91 -3.42 -7.62
N ASN A 102 -1.16 -3.67 -6.55
CA ASN A 102 0.29 -3.66 -6.57
C ASN A 102 0.85 -4.90 -5.88
N ASN A 103 1.71 -5.64 -6.58
CA ASN A 103 2.50 -6.70 -5.99
C ASN A 103 4.01 -6.42 -6.15
N TYR A 104 4.80 -7.04 -5.28
CA TYR A 104 6.27 -7.02 -5.33
C TYR A 104 6.84 -8.16 -4.49
N THR A 105 8.12 -8.44 -4.68
CA THR A 105 8.92 -9.29 -3.79
C THR A 105 9.59 -8.42 -2.74
N ARG A 106 9.59 -8.83 -1.47
CA ARG A 106 10.22 -8.08 -0.37
C ARG A 106 11.18 -8.98 0.41
N SER A 107 12.43 -8.55 0.49
CA SER A 107 13.45 -9.14 1.36
C SER A 107 13.59 -8.31 2.63
N TYR A 108 13.77 -8.97 3.78
CA TYR A 108 13.90 -8.34 5.09
C TYR A 108 15.30 -8.61 5.65
N PHE A 109 15.95 -7.56 6.13
CA PHE A 109 17.26 -7.63 6.77
C PHE A 109 17.19 -6.91 8.12
N LEU A 110 17.79 -7.51 9.13
CA LEU A 110 17.88 -6.96 10.48
C LEU A 110 19.36 -6.96 10.87
N SER A 111 19.82 -5.82 11.37
CA SER A 111 21.14 -5.68 11.98
C SER A 111 21.32 -6.63 13.17
N ALA A 112 22.56 -7.00 13.46
CA ALA A 112 22.88 -7.91 14.56
C ALA A 112 22.41 -7.38 15.93
N ASP A 113 22.47 -6.07 16.13
CA ASP A 113 21.98 -5.37 17.33
C ASP A 113 20.47 -5.09 17.32
N ARG A 114 19.79 -5.43 16.21
CA ARG A 114 18.35 -5.24 15.97
C ARG A 114 17.86 -3.78 15.91
N LYS A 115 18.77 -2.81 15.84
CA LYS A 115 18.44 -1.37 15.81
C LYS A 115 17.99 -0.90 14.43
N PHE A 116 18.64 -1.43 13.40
CA PHE A 116 18.37 -1.11 12.00
C PHE A 116 17.70 -2.27 11.30
N ARG A 117 16.61 -1.97 10.59
CA ARG A 117 15.96 -2.90 9.66
C ARG A 117 15.93 -2.30 8.26
N THR A 118 16.39 -3.09 7.30
CA THR A 118 16.30 -2.73 5.88
C THR A 118 15.31 -3.64 5.17
N THR A 119 14.56 -3.09 4.22
CA THR A 119 13.79 -3.91 3.27
C THR A 119 14.16 -3.55 1.85
N ILE A 120 14.25 -4.57 1.00
CA ILE A 120 14.45 -4.43 -0.44
C ILE A 120 13.18 -4.90 -1.13
N ASP A 121 12.54 -4.02 -1.89
CA ASP A 121 11.42 -4.37 -2.75
C ASP A 121 11.88 -4.44 -4.21
N SER A 122 11.60 -5.56 -4.87
CA SER A 122 11.94 -5.84 -6.26
C SER A 122 10.75 -6.45 -7.00
N ASN A 123 10.85 -6.58 -8.32
CA ASN A 123 9.81 -7.14 -9.19
C ASN A 123 8.46 -6.46 -8.94
N LEU A 124 8.43 -5.12 -8.98
CA LEU A 124 7.21 -4.38 -8.69
C LEU A 124 6.27 -4.49 -9.88
N SER A 125 5.04 -4.88 -9.63
CA SER A 125 3.99 -4.90 -10.64
C SER A 125 2.79 -4.08 -10.18
N TYR A 126 2.17 -3.42 -11.14
CA TYR A 126 1.04 -2.52 -10.95
C TYR A 126 -0.04 -2.90 -11.93
N TYR A 127 -1.29 -2.98 -11.49
CA TYR A 127 -2.42 -3.28 -12.35
C TYR A 127 -3.55 -2.32 -12.05
N ARG A 128 -4.14 -1.78 -13.11
CA ARG A 128 -5.35 -0.99 -12.99
C ARG A 128 -6.48 -1.90 -12.54
N PHE A 129 -7.24 -1.46 -11.55
CA PHE A 129 -8.39 -2.23 -11.06
C PHE A 129 -9.66 -1.74 -11.74
N PHE A 130 -10.27 -2.61 -12.54
CA PHE A 130 -11.61 -2.40 -13.09
C PHE A 130 -12.63 -3.25 -12.35
N TYR A 131 -13.80 -2.71 -12.04
CA TYR A 131 -14.88 -3.51 -11.46
C TYR A 131 -15.56 -4.36 -12.53
N ASN A 132 -15.92 -5.60 -12.18
CA ASN A 132 -16.76 -6.49 -12.99
C ASN A 132 -16.22 -6.80 -14.40
N SER A 133 -14.90 -6.69 -14.62
CA SER A 133 -14.24 -6.98 -15.90
C SER A 133 -12.70 -6.96 -15.77
N ASN A 134 -12.19 -7.37 -14.61
CA ASN A 134 -10.79 -7.16 -14.28
C ASN A 134 -9.91 -8.28 -14.82
N LYS A 135 -9.66 -8.29 -16.13
CA LYS A 135 -8.76 -9.29 -16.73
C LYS A 135 -7.29 -9.10 -16.32
N PHE A 136 -6.98 -8.07 -15.52
CA PHE A 136 -5.62 -7.68 -15.10
C PHE A 136 -4.63 -7.52 -16.27
N LEU A 137 -5.14 -7.22 -17.47
CA LEU A 137 -4.35 -7.06 -18.70
C LEU A 137 -3.61 -5.73 -18.73
N TYR A 138 -4.15 -4.71 -18.06
CA TYR A 138 -3.56 -3.37 -17.99
C TYR A 138 -2.61 -3.29 -16.79
N GLY A 139 -1.43 -3.86 -16.98
CA GLY A 139 -0.38 -3.90 -15.97
C GLY A 139 0.93 -3.27 -16.43
N TYR A 140 1.66 -2.69 -15.47
CA TYR A 140 3.04 -2.25 -15.64
C TYR A 140 3.95 -3.09 -14.74
N ASN A 141 4.92 -3.77 -15.37
CA ASN A 141 5.91 -4.58 -14.68
C ASN A 141 7.24 -3.82 -14.60
N ASP A 142 7.53 -3.30 -13.43
CA ASP A 142 8.75 -2.59 -13.11
C ASP A 142 9.81 -3.54 -12.53
N ARG A 143 10.55 -4.16 -13.45
CA ARG A 143 11.61 -5.12 -13.10
C ARG A 143 12.96 -4.46 -12.80
N PHE A 144 13.12 -3.18 -13.12
CA PHE A 144 14.41 -2.49 -13.04
C PHE A 144 14.53 -1.62 -11.79
N ASN A 145 13.42 -1.08 -11.29
CA ASN A 145 13.49 -0.30 -10.06
C ASN A 145 13.50 -1.19 -8.82
N ILE A 146 14.40 -0.87 -7.91
CA ILE A 146 14.50 -1.47 -6.59
C ILE A 146 14.22 -0.37 -5.57
N VAL A 147 13.41 -0.69 -4.54
CA VAL A 147 13.15 0.23 -3.44
C VAL A 147 13.81 -0.31 -2.18
N LEU A 148 14.85 0.39 -1.71
CA LEU A 148 15.49 0.14 -0.44
C LEU A 148 14.89 1.09 0.62
N GLU A 149 14.42 0.52 1.73
CA GLU A 149 13.81 1.27 2.85
C GLU A 149 14.56 0.90 4.14
N LEU A 150 15.24 1.87 4.76
CA LEU A 150 15.88 1.75 6.07
C LEU A 150 14.91 2.22 7.17
N LYS A 151 14.86 1.50 8.29
CA LYS A 151 14.02 1.80 9.45
C LYS A 151 14.82 1.65 10.73
N TYR A 152 14.66 2.62 11.62
CA TYR A 152 15.31 2.70 12.92
C TYR A 152 14.45 3.57 13.85
N ASP A 153 14.70 3.51 15.15
CA ASP A 153 14.05 4.36 16.15
C ASP A 153 14.77 5.70 16.28
N GLY A 154 14.07 6.76 16.65
CA GLY A 154 14.62 8.12 16.65
C GLY A 154 15.88 8.31 17.51
N GLU A 155 16.08 7.47 18.53
CA GLU A 155 17.28 7.47 19.38
C GLU A 155 18.55 7.07 18.60
N ASP A 156 18.41 6.32 17.52
CA ASP A 156 19.51 5.83 16.69
C ASP A 156 19.73 6.69 15.42
N ASP A 157 19.01 7.81 15.27
CA ASP A 157 19.09 8.70 14.09
C ASP A 157 20.51 9.21 13.81
N ARG A 158 21.29 9.47 14.86
CA ARG A 158 22.70 9.88 14.76
C ARG A 158 23.60 8.87 14.02
N PHE A 159 23.17 7.62 13.87
CA PHE A 159 23.90 6.58 13.14
C PHE A 159 23.31 6.30 11.76
N ALA A 160 22.17 6.91 11.40
CA ALA A 160 21.50 6.66 10.12
C ALA A 160 22.39 7.06 8.94
N ASP A 161 23.07 8.20 9.02
CA ASP A 161 24.00 8.67 7.97
C ASP A 161 25.16 7.72 7.72
N GLN A 162 25.66 7.07 8.78
CA GLN A 162 26.70 6.06 8.65
C GLN A 162 26.18 4.84 7.87
N VAL A 163 24.95 4.41 8.12
CA VAL A 163 24.34 3.28 7.41
C VAL A 163 23.99 3.65 5.96
N THR A 164 23.45 4.85 5.73
CA THR A 164 23.02 5.29 4.40
C THR A 164 24.19 5.64 3.49
N SER A 165 25.32 6.13 4.02
CA SER A 165 26.53 6.46 3.23
C SER A 165 27.15 5.26 2.51
N ILE A 166 26.85 4.04 2.95
CA ILE A 166 27.28 2.78 2.30
C ILE A 166 26.58 2.60 0.95
N PHE A 167 25.38 3.20 0.79
CA PHE A 167 24.60 3.08 -0.42
C PHE A 167 24.85 4.30 -1.34
N PRO A 168 25.33 4.10 -2.58
CA PRO A 168 25.66 5.19 -3.49
C PRO A 168 24.41 5.80 -4.17
N TYR A 169 23.30 5.92 -3.46
CA TYR A 169 22.01 6.32 -4.02
C TYR A 169 21.38 7.47 -3.22
N LEU A 170 20.74 8.39 -3.93
CA LEU A 170 20.02 9.48 -3.31
C LEU A 170 18.75 8.97 -2.61
N ILE A 171 18.56 9.43 -1.37
CA ILE A 171 17.34 9.16 -0.62
C ILE A 171 16.23 10.02 -1.20
N THR A 172 15.15 9.38 -1.66
CA THR A 172 14.00 10.06 -2.24
C THR A 172 12.69 9.58 -1.63
N LYS A 173 11.65 10.41 -1.70
CA LYS A 173 10.29 10.01 -1.34
C LYS A 173 9.81 8.97 -2.35
N SER A 174 9.50 7.76 -1.88
CA SER A 174 8.96 6.69 -2.72
C SER A 174 7.58 6.24 -2.25
N SER A 175 6.56 6.38 -3.10
CA SER A 175 5.23 5.82 -2.88
C SER A 175 4.84 4.91 -4.03
N LYS A 176 4.75 3.62 -3.75
CA LYS A 176 4.26 2.61 -4.70
C LYS A 176 2.86 2.94 -5.25
N TYR A 177 2.03 3.61 -4.45
CA TYR A 177 0.69 4.01 -4.90
C TYR A 177 0.78 5.07 -6.01
N ILE A 178 1.54 6.15 -5.76
CA ILE A 178 1.70 7.26 -6.70
C ILE A 178 2.37 6.77 -7.98
N LYS A 179 3.50 6.06 -7.85
CA LYS A 179 4.17 5.46 -9.00
C LYS A 179 3.26 4.56 -9.83
N GLY A 180 2.43 3.74 -9.17
CA GLY A 180 1.50 2.86 -9.88
C GLY A 180 0.41 3.62 -10.62
N ILE A 181 -0.13 4.69 -10.03
CA ILE A 181 -1.10 5.56 -10.73
C ILE A 181 -0.42 6.27 -11.90
N ASP A 182 0.75 6.88 -11.69
CA ASP A 182 1.50 7.60 -12.74
C ASP A 182 1.81 6.67 -13.92
N CYS A 183 2.26 5.43 -13.68
CA CYS A 183 2.61 4.50 -14.76
C CYS A 183 1.39 3.95 -15.52
N LEU A 184 0.20 3.95 -14.95
CA LEU A 184 -1.00 3.31 -15.54
C LEU A 184 -2.03 4.29 -16.10
N TYR A 185 -1.95 5.56 -15.70
CA TYR A 185 -2.90 6.61 -16.06
C TYR A 185 -2.25 7.81 -16.78
N ALA A 186 -0.93 7.76 -17.04
CA ALA A 186 -0.23 8.69 -17.93
C ALA A 186 -0.50 8.39 -19.41
#